data_AF-A0A4V3W8V8-F1
#
_entry.id   AF-A0A4V3W8V8-F1
#
_cell.length_a   1.000
_cell.length_b   1.000
_cell.length_c   1.000
_cell.angle_alpha   90.00
_cell.angle_beta   90.00
_cell.angle_gamma   90.00
#
_symmetry.space_group_name_H-M   'P 1'
#
loop_
_entity.id
_entity.type
_entity.pdbx_description
1 polymer ?
#
loop_
_entity_poly.entity_id
_entity_poly.type
_entity_poly.pdbx_seq_one_letter_code
_entity_poly.pdbx_strand_id
1 'polypeptide(L)'
;MKKYTIYIFFVISLTSPICKSQVIIYEPIGIMDKPLAKIYIQAVCNTDNITNELQKCFVLDTYSLKSIAQSILKQQHTHPDTFNAATEYPFGSYIVTLLSNGRKKQLLLLNKKTSHLFFKQQLAILPKNSNLYPEIQLIINRLK
;
A
#
# COMPACT_ATOMS: atom_id res chain seq x y z
N MET A 1 -47.36 -45.60 20.36
CA MET A 1 -46.07 -44.89 20.54
C MET A 1 -45.77 -44.11 19.26
N LYS A 2 -45.78 -42.78 19.30
CA LYS A 2 -45.47 -41.94 18.12
C LYS A 2 -43.95 -41.76 18.02
N LYS A 3 -43.37 -42.11 16.87
CA LYS A 3 -41.95 -41.90 16.57
C LYS A 3 -41.75 -40.46 16.09
N TYR A 4 -40.91 -39.71 16.77
CA TYR A 4 -40.50 -38.37 16.35
C TYR A 4 -39.18 -38.48 15.59
N THR A 5 -39.21 -38.14 14.31
CA THR A 5 -38.00 -38.07 13.48
C THR A 5 -37.43 -36.67 13.61
N ILE A 6 -36.27 -36.55 14.28
CA ILE A 6 -35.56 -35.29 14.45
C ILE A 6 -34.67 -35.09 13.23
N TYR A 7 -34.98 -34.07 12.42
CA TYR A 7 -34.13 -33.65 11.30
C TYR A 7 -33.13 -32.60 11.80
N ILE A 8 -31.85 -32.98 11.86
CA ILE A 8 -30.75 -32.07 12.20
C ILE A 8 -30.30 -31.41 10.90
N PHE A 9 -30.65 -30.13 10.71
CA PHE A 9 -30.14 -29.30 9.63
C PHE A 9 -28.71 -28.83 9.97
N PHE A 10 -27.72 -29.37 9.27
CA PHE A 10 -26.33 -28.93 9.37
C PHE A 10 -26.16 -27.66 8.52
N VAL A 11 -26.16 -26.49 9.17
CA VAL A 11 -25.88 -25.21 8.50
C VAL A 11 -24.39 -25.12 8.25
N ILE A 12 -23.94 -25.59 7.09
CA ILE A 12 -22.57 -25.38 6.62
C ILE A 12 -22.48 -23.89 6.26
N SER A 13 -21.88 -23.10 7.16
CA SER A 13 -21.56 -21.70 6.92
C SER A 13 -20.65 -21.61 5.69
N LEU A 14 -21.25 -21.25 4.56
CA LEU A 14 -20.55 -20.83 3.35
C LEU A 14 -19.81 -19.53 3.71
N THR A 15 -18.57 -19.65 4.18
CA THR A 15 -17.68 -18.49 4.34
C THR A 15 -17.41 -17.93 2.95
N SER A 16 -18.14 -16.88 2.59
CA SER A 16 -17.93 -16.11 1.36
C SER A 16 -16.45 -15.76 1.25
N PRO A 17 -15.82 -15.86 0.07
CA PRO A 17 -14.48 -15.34 -0.12
C PRO A 17 -14.54 -13.83 0.10
N ILE A 18 -14.10 -13.39 1.27
CA ILE A 18 -13.98 -11.97 1.59
C ILE A 18 -13.00 -11.41 0.56
N CYS A 19 -13.53 -10.69 -0.43
CA CYS A 19 -12.72 -9.99 -1.42
C CYS A 19 -12.01 -8.85 -0.68
N LYS A 20 -10.84 -9.15 -0.11
CA LYS A 20 -10.04 -8.19 0.65
C LYS A 20 -9.34 -7.28 -0.34
N SER A 21 -9.97 -6.17 -0.68
CA SER A 21 -9.31 -5.10 -1.42
C SER A 21 -8.20 -4.50 -0.55
N GLN A 22 -6.99 -4.50 -1.09
CA GLN A 22 -5.80 -3.93 -0.47
C GLN A 22 -5.07 -3.07 -1.48
N VAL A 23 -4.76 -1.84 -1.08
CA VAL A 23 -4.09 -0.84 -1.92
C VAL A 23 -3.00 -0.18 -1.09
N ILE A 24 -1.82 -0.02 -1.69
CA ILE A 24 -0.73 0.79 -1.14
C ILE A 24 -0.49 1.96 -2.08
N ILE A 25 -0.35 3.15 -1.53
CA ILE A 25 -0.16 4.39 -2.29
C ILE A 25 1.12 5.06 -1.79
N TYR A 26 2.06 5.33 -2.70
CA TYR A 26 3.20 6.20 -2.44
C TYR A 26 2.94 7.56 -3.07
N GLU A 27 2.91 8.59 -2.25
CA GLU A 27 2.63 9.96 -2.67
C GLU A 27 3.80 10.88 -2.30
N PRO A 28 4.47 11.50 -3.29
CA PRO A 28 5.47 12.52 -3.03
C PRO A 28 4.80 13.79 -2.49
N ILE A 29 5.31 14.34 -1.39
CA ILE A 29 4.75 15.54 -0.74
C ILE A 29 5.73 16.69 -0.60
N GLY A 30 7.03 16.44 -0.81
CA GLY A 30 8.03 17.51 -0.80
C GLY A 30 7.74 18.53 -1.89
N ILE A 31 7.99 19.81 -1.61
CA ILE A 31 7.75 20.89 -2.58
C ILE A 31 8.51 20.62 -3.88
N MET A 32 9.78 20.23 -3.74
CA MET A 32 10.67 19.89 -4.86
C MET A 32 10.39 18.52 -5.49
N ASP A 33 9.53 17.71 -4.87
CA ASP A 33 9.08 16.42 -5.41
C ASP A 33 7.83 16.59 -6.29
N LYS A 34 7.20 17.77 -6.36
CA LYS A 34 6.11 18.00 -7.31
C LYS A 34 6.69 18.31 -8.71
N PRO A 35 6.14 17.74 -9.80
CA PRO A 35 4.90 16.98 -9.91
C PRO A 35 5.14 15.46 -10.09
N LEU A 36 5.89 14.80 -9.22
CA LEU A 36 6.09 13.36 -9.36
C LEU A 36 4.79 12.57 -9.23
N ALA A 37 4.73 11.47 -9.99
CA ALA A 37 3.56 10.61 -10.01
C ALA A 37 3.34 9.90 -8.68
N LYS A 38 2.07 9.76 -8.29
CA LYS A 38 1.61 8.87 -7.23
C LYS A 38 1.66 7.43 -7.74
N ILE A 39 2.16 6.52 -6.91
CA ILE A 39 2.26 5.09 -7.23
C ILE A 39 1.21 4.33 -6.44
N TYR A 40 0.31 3.65 -7.15
CA TYR A 40 -0.70 2.75 -6.60
C TYR A 40 -0.23 1.31 -6.80
N ILE A 41 -0.37 0.50 -5.76
CA ILE A 41 0.03 -0.90 -5.75
C ILE A 41 -1.14 -1.73 -5.23
N GLN A 42 -1.67 -2.61 -6.07
CA GLN A 42 -2.87 -3.39 -5.74
C GLN A 42 -2.90 -4.72 -6.50
N ALA A 43 -3.84 -5.61 -6.17
CA ALA A 43 -3.96 -6.91 -6.82
C ALA A 43 -4.57 -6.84 -8.23
N VAL A 44 -5.35 -5.79 -8.53
CA VAL A 44 -5.98 -5.56 -9.84
C VAL A 44 -6.00 -4.06 -10.07
N CYS A 45 -5.42 -3.56 -11.16
CA CYS A 45 -5.52 -2.14 -11.52
C CYS A 45 -6.90 -1.82 -12.06
N ASN A 46 -7.63 -0.92 -11.39
CA ASN A 46 -8.82 -0.32 -11.96
C ASN A 46 -8.40 0.97 -12.66
N THR A 47 -8.17 0.88 -13.97
CA THR A 47 -7.73 1.99 -14.81
C THR A 47 -8.82 3.04 -15.01
N ASP A 48 -10.08 2.71 -14.76
CA ASP A 48 -11.22 3.62 -14.97
C ASP A 48 -11.17 4.83 -14.02
N ASN A 49 -10.44 4.72 -12.91
CA ASN A 49 -10.24 5.79 -11.93
C ASN A 49 -8.92 6.57 -12.10
N ILE A 50 -8.07 6.21 -13.07
CA ILE A 50 -6.79 6.88 -13.32
C ILE A 50 -7.01 7.97 -14.35
N THR A 51 -7.38 9.16 -13.89
CA THR A 51 -7.75 10.29 -14.77
C THR A 51 -6.57 11.23 -15.10
N ASN A 52 -5.38 10.98 -14.55
CA ASN A 52 -4.25 11.91 -14.60
C ASN A 52 -2.93 11.17 -14.86
N GLU A 53 -2.07 11.73 -15.72
CA GLU A 53 -0.71 11.24 -16.03
C GLU A 53 0.19 11.13 -14.79
N LEU A 54 -0.14 11.86 -13.72
CA LEU A 54 0.58 11.83 -12.44
C LEU A 54 0.14 10.69 -11.51
N GLN A 55 -0.50 9.65 -12.04
CA GLN A 55 -0.89 8.45 -11.29
C GLN A 55 -0.48 7.20 -12.06
N LYS A 56 0.28 6.32 -11.41
CA LYS A 56 0.70 5.03 -11.96
C LYS A 56 0.15 3.91 -11.10
N CYS A 57 -0.41 2.87 -11.71
CA CYS A 57 -0.89 1.68 -11.00
C CYS A 57 -0.06 0.44 -11.36
N PHE A 58 0.33 -0.32 -10.35
CA PHE A 58 1.10 -1.55 -10.49
C PHE A 58 0.38 -2.72 -9.83
N VAL A 59 0.32 -3.83 -10.56
CA VAL A 59 -0.22 -5.09 -10.07
C VAL A 59 0.88 -5.92 -9.42
N LEU A 60 0.64 -6.39 -8.20
CA LEU A 60 1.48 -7.36 -7.52
C LEU A 60 0.65 -8.58 -7.12
N ASP A 61 1.32 -9.73 -6.98
CA ASP A 61 0.71 -10.90 -6.36
C ASP A 61 0.38 -10.64 -4.89
N THR A 62 -0.58 -11.40 -4.38
CA THR A 62 -1.09 -11.27 -3.00
C THR A 62 0.01 -11.42 -1.94
N TYR A 63 1.02 -12.26 -2.19
CA TYR A 63 2.09 -12.49 -1.22
C TYR A 63 3.02 -11.27 -1.11
N SER A 64 3.47 -10.72 -2.23
CA SER A 64 4.30 -9.50 -2.24
C SER A 64 3.52 -8.30 -1.68
N LEU A 65 2.25 -8.14 -2.06
CA LEU A 65 1.40 -7.07 -1.53
C LEU A 65 1.24 -7.15 0.00
N LYS A 66 0.99 -8.36 0.52
CA LYS A 66 0.90 -8.61 1.96
C LYS A 66 2.23 -8.35 2.68
N SER A 67 3.35 -8.74 2.07
CA SER A 67 4.69 -8.55 2.65
C SER A 67 5.07 -7.06 2.75
N ILE A 68 4.81 -6.27 1.71
CA ILE A 68 5.01 -4.82 1.72
C ILE A 68 4.14 -4.18 2.81
N ALA A 69 2.86 -4.57 2.90
CA ALA A 69 1.98 -4.01 3.91
C ALA A 69 2.40 -4.35 5.34
N GLN A 70 2.86 -5.59 5.59
CA GLN A 70 3.41 -5.96 6.89
C GLN A 70 4.67 -5.15 7.21
N SER A 71 5.52 -4.87 6.23
CA SER A 71 6.69 -3.98 6.37
C SER A 71 6.26 -2.58 6.80
N ILE A 72 5.26 -1.99 6.13
CA ILE A 72 4.71 -0.66 6.49
C ILE A 72 4.16 -0.66 7.93
N LEU A 73 3.40 -1.69 8.32
CA LEU A 73 2.83 -1.80 9.66
C LEU A 73 3.90 -1.93 10.75
N LYS A 74 5.02 -2.62 10.48
CA LYS A 74 6.14 -2.75 11.44
C LYS A 74 6.91 -1.46 11.67
N GLN A 75 6.93 -0.56 10.69
CA GLN A 75 7.63 0.73 10.79
C GLN A 75 6.83 1.78 11.59
N GLN A 76 5.59 1.47 11.98
CA GLN A 76 4.64 2.41 12.55
C GLN A 76 4.91 2.82 14.02
N HIS A 77 6.11 2.60 14.55
CA HIS A 77 6.49 3.06 15.90
C HIS A 77 6.83 4.56 15.96
N THR A 78 6.70 5.31 14.87
CA THR A 78 6.98 6.75 14.83
C THR A 78 5.76 7.53 14.32
N HIS A 79 4.97 8.02 15.30
CA HIS A 79 4.00 9.14 15.23
C HIS A 79 3.03 9.16 14.03
N PRO A 80 1.95 8.35 14.06
CA PRO A 80 0.90 8.37 13.04
C PRO A 80 -0.01 9.62 13.06
N ASP A 81 0.08 10.49 14.07
CA ASP A 81 -0.99 11.45 14.39
C ASP A 81 -0.69 12.93 14.05
N THR A 82 0.45 13.25 13.42
CA THR A 82 0.81 14.65 13.12
C THR A 82 0.98 14.93 11.62
N PHE A 83 0.11 14.36 10.78
CA PHE A 83 0.01 14.86 9.41
C PHE A 83 -0.70 16.22 9.42
N ASN A 84 0.09 17.29 9.37
CA ASN A 84 -0.43 18.64 9.12
C ASN A 84 -0.33 18.93 7.62
N ALA A 85 -1.49 19.09 6.97
CA ALA A 85 -1.58 19.43 5.54
C ALA A 85 -1.04 20.84 5.21
N ALA A 86 -0.92 21.72 6.21
CA ALA A 86 -0.35 23.05 6.06
C ALA A 86 1.19 23.09 6.17
N THR A 87 1.83 21.99 6.58
CA THR A 87 3.28 21.94 6.72
C THR A 87 3.94 21.67 5.37
N GLU A 88 4.90 22.52 5.00
CA GLU A 88 5.76 22.32 3.84
C GLU A 88 6.86 21.30 4.16
N TYR A 89 7.00 20.27 3.32
CA TYR A 89 8.01 19.23 3.48
C TYR A 89 9.18 19.42 2.50
N PRO A 90 10.41 19.07 2.92
CA PRO A 90 11.59 19.16 2.05
C PRO A 90 11.59 18.07 0.97
N PHE A 91 12.52 18.18 0.02
CA PHE A 91 12.76 17.15 -1.01
C PHE A 91 12.96 15.74 -0.41
N GLY A 92 12.44 14.75 -1.10
CA GLY A 92 12.49 13.35 -0.72
C GLY A 92 11.51 13.00 0.38
N SER A 93 10.41 13.75 0.53
CA SER A 93 9.37 13.46 1.53
C SER A 93 8.17 12.77 0.89
N TYR A 94 7.68 11.71 1.53
CA TYR A 94 6.61 10.86 1.00
C TYR A 94 5.56 10.55 2.06
N ILE A 95 4.30 10.44 1.64
CA ILE A 95 3.25 9.74 2.39
C ILE A 95 3.08 8.36 1.80
N VAL A 96 3.14 7.36 2.65
CA VAL A 96 2.81 5.97 2.32
C VAL A 96 1.47 5.65 2.95
N THR A 97 0.45 5.43 2.12
CA THR A 97 -0.91 5.08 2.58
C THR A 97 -1.19 3.61 2.31
N LEU A 98 -1.58 2.87 3.34
CA LEU A 98 -2.10 1.50 3.25
C LEU A 98 -3.61 1.51 3.48
N LEU A 99 -4.38 1.05 2.50
CA LEU A 99 -5.80 0.79 2.60
C LEU A 99 -6.01 -0.72 2.64
N SER A 100 -6.61 -1.24 3.70
CA SER A 100 -6.90 -2.67 3.83
C SER A 100 -8.15 -2.89 4.69
N ASN A 101 -9.12 -3.65 4.17
CA ASN A 101 -10.37 -3.98 4.87
C ASN A 101 -11.11 -2.75 5.42
N GLY A 102 -11.22 -1.70 4.60
CA GLY A 102 -11.87 -0.44 4.99
C GLY A 102 -11.10 0.40 6.01
N ARG A 103 -9.91 -0.03 6.43
CA ARG A 103 -9.03 0.73 7.33
C ARG A 103 -7.94 1.43 6.54
N LYS A 104 -7.73 2.70 6.86
CA LYS A 104 -6.62 3.51 6.35
C LYS A 104 -5.51 3.61 7.39
N LYS A 105 -4.28 3.38 6.96
CA LYS A 105 -3.05 3.58 7.74
C LYS A 105 -2.08 4.42 6.92
N GLN A 106 -1.38 5.35 7.57
CA GLN A 106 -0.43 6.23 6.90
C GLN A 106 0.92 6.22 7.64
N LEU A 107 1.98 6.28 6.86
CA LEU A 107 3.36 6.44 7.30
C LEU A 107 3.93 7.68 6.60
N LEU A 108 4.49 8.60 7.38
CA LEU A 108 5.07 9.83 6.89
C LEU A 108 6.60 9.72 6.87
N LEU A 109 7.19 9.84 5.69
CA LEU A 109 8.63 9.82 5.47
C LEU A 109 9.09 11.27 5.29
N LEU A 110 9.64 11.85 6.37
CA LEU A 110 9.86 13.30 6.50
C LEU A 110 11.06 13.87 5.72
N ASN A 111 11.93 13.02 5.16
CA ASN A 111 13.13 13.49 4.46
C ASN A 111 13.72 12.42 3.53
N LYS A 112 14.65 12.87 2.68
CA LYS A 112 15.43 12.03 1.76
C LYS A 112 16.00 10.76 2.41
N LYS A 113 16.58 10.86 3.62
CA LYS A 113 17.25 9.73 4.30
C LYS A 113 16.25 8.64 4.70
N THR A 114 15.14 9.02 5.33
CA THR A 114 14.11 8.07 5.77
C THR A 114 13.40 7.44 4.57
N SER A 115 13.09 8.23 3.55
CA SER A 115 12.52 7.73 2.29
C SER A 115 13.44 6.75 1.58
N HIS A 116 14.73 7.09 1.45
CA HIS A 116 15.70 6.21 0.80
C HIS A 116 15.84 4.86 1.52
N LEU A 117 15.89 4.85 2.85
CA LEU A 117 15.93 3.62 3.64
C LEU A 117 14.65 2.79 3.44
N PHE A 118 13.48 3.44 3.51
CA PHE A 118 12.19 2.80 3.28
C PHE A 118 12.13 2.12 1.92
N PHE A 119 12.43 2.85 0.83
CA PHE A 119 12.33 2.30 -0.52
C PHE A 119 13.35 1.18 -0.78
N LYS A 120 14.56 1.26 -0.20
CA LYS A 120 15.51 0.13 -0.23
C LYS A 120 14.95 -1.13 0.42
N GLN A 121 14.26 -0.99 1.54
CA GLN A 121 13.60 -2.13 2.20
C GLN A 121 12.46 -2.68 1.34
N GLN A 122 11.67 -1.83 0.67
CA GLN A 122 10.63 -2.30 -0.24
C GLN A 122 11.21 -3.04 -1.45
N LEU A 123 12.30 -2.56 -2.03
CA LEU A 123 12.99 -3.20 -3.14
C LEU A 123 13.46 -4.63 -2.80
N ALA A 124 13.86 -4.87 -1.54
CA ALA A 124 14.25 -6.20 -1.07
C ALA A 124 13.09 -7.19 -0.94
N ILE A 125 11.84 -6.69 -0.84
CA ILE A 125 10.61 -7.50 -0.78
C ILE A 125 10.06 -7.75 -2.19
N LEU A 126 10.27 -6.80 -3.10
CA LEU A 126 9.72 -6.86 -4.45
C LEU A 126 10.39 -7.96 -5.29
N PRO A 127 9.60 -8.74 -6.04
CA PRO A 127 10.18 -9.68 -6.99
C PRO A 127 10.84 -8.89 -8.13
N LYS A 128 12.04 -9.31 -8.53
CA LYS A 128 12.88 -8.57 -9.49
C LYS A 128 12.23 -8.40 -10.87
N ASN A 129 11.29 -9.25 -11.23
CA ASN A 129 10.53 -9.21 -12.49
C ASN A 129 9.24 -8.36 -12.39
N SER A 130 8.96 -7.72 -11.25
CA SER A 130 7.82 -6.81 -11.14
C SER A 130 8.07 -5.52 -11.91
N ASN A 131 7.07 -5.05 -12.65
CA ASN A 131 7.07 -3.73 -13.29
C ASN A 131 7.19 -2.57 -12.28
N LEU A 132 6.90 -2.81 -11.00
CA LEU A 132 7.10 -1.82 -9.94
C LEU A 132 8.58 -1.69 -9.52
N TYR A 133 9.38 -2.76 -9.66
CA TYR A 133 10.79 -2.77 -9.27
C TYR A 133 11.60 -1.61 -9.89
N PRO A 134 11.59 -1.38 -11.23
CA PRO A 134 12.35 -0.28 -11.83
C PRO A 134 11.89 1.10 -11.34
N GLU A 135 10.60 1.28 -11.03
CA GLU A 135 10.07 2.56 -10.54
C GLU A 135 10.55 2.86 -9.12
N ILE A 136 10.58 1.85 -8.24
CA ILE A 136 11.17 2.00 -6.91
C ILE A 136 12.68 2.25 -7.00
N GLN A 137 13.37 1.59 -7.93
CA GLN A 137 14.79 1.83 -8.18
C GLN A 137 15.07 3.27 -8.64
N LEU A 138 14.20 3.83 -9.50
CA LEU A 138 14.29 5.22 -9.94
C LEU A 138 14.10 6.18 -8.76
N ILE A 139 13.13 5.94 -7.88
CA ILE A 139 12.94 6.73 -6.65
C ILE A 139 14.21 6.68 -5.80
N ILE A 140 14.74 5.47 -5.52
CA ILE A 140 15.98 5.30 -4.74
C ILE A 140 17.14 6.10 -5.34
N ASN A 141 17.33 6.04 -6.67
CA ASN A 141 18.42 6.74 -7.33
C ASN A 141 18.31 8.27 -7.22
N ARG A 142 17.08 8.81 -7.26
CA ARG A 142 16.85 10.26 -7.06
C ARG A 142 17.04 10.70 -5.61
N LEU A 143 16.90 9.77 -4.68
CA LEU A 143 17.15 9.98 -3.26
C LEU A 143 18.60 9.70 -2.83
N LYS A 144 19.55 9.52 -3.76
CA LYS A 144 21.00 9.51 -3.49
C LYS A 144 21.54 10.92 -3.41
#